data_AF-A0A3D2U4Y0-F1
#
_entry.id   AF-A0A3D2U4Y0-F1
#
_cell.length_a   1.000
_cell.length_b   1.000
_cell.length_c   1.000
_cell.angle_alpha   90.00
_cell.angle_beta   90.00
_cell.angle_gamma   90.00
#
_symmetry.space_group_name_H-M   'P 1'
#
loop_
_entity.id
_entity.type
_entity.pdbx_description
1 polymer ?
#
loop_
_entity_poly.entity_id
_entity_poly.type
_entity_poly.pdbx_seq_one_letter_code
_entity_poly.pdbx_strand_id
1 'polypeptide(L)'
;MAINGNCRTVLLAAFNHGLQRFNHRGRAQGFYDIGGTAHTVSISYIGTIIAAATQENHFRLIDLDGKTLWQTQLPESIVALQCGPFGEHVVFGFSSGLIQCLKWPPWKREKTKPPASDNQ
;
A
#
# COMPACT_ATOMS: atom_id res chain seq x y z
N MET A 1 10.97 2.66 -2.65
CA MET A 1 10.64 3.69 -1.65
C MET A 1 9.43 4.47 -2.16
N ALA A 2 8.44 4.75 -1.32
CA ALA A 2 7.28 5.56 -1.69
C ALA A 2 6.95 6.58 -0.58
N ILE A 3 6.39 7.72 -0.96
CA ILE A 3 5.96 8.79 -0.04
C ILE A 3 4.55 9.23 -0.37
N ASN A 4 3.75 9.56 0.66
CA ASN A 4 2.44 10.16 0.45
C ASN A 4 2.52 11.69 0.35
N GLY A 5 1.43 12.33 -0.07
CA GLY A 5 1.39 13.74 -0.44
C GLY A 5 1.72 14.72 0.68
N ASN A 6 1.41 14.37 1.93
CA ASN A 6 1.73 15.20 3.09
C ASN A 6 3.11 14.87 3.70
N CYS A 7 3.90 14.01 3.04
CA CYS A 7 5.19 13.50 3.49
C CYS A 7 5.18 12.86 4.89
N ARG A 8 4.01 12.62 5.50
CA ARG A 8 3.94 12.04 6.86
C ARG A 8 4.27 10.56 6.87
N THR A 9 4.22 9.90 5.72
CA THR A 9 4.46 8.46 5.60
C THR A 9 5.52 8.22 4.53
N VAL A 10 6.60 7.56 4.93
CA VAL A 10 7.64 7.02 4.04
C VAL A 10 7.57 5.49 4.13
N LEU A 11 7.45 4.83 2.99
CA LEU A 11 7.47 3.37 2.88
C LEU A 11 8.77 2.89 2.25
N LEU A 12 9.43 1.96 2.94
CA LEU A 12 10.62 1.26 2.45
C LEU A 12 10.30 -0.22 2.28
N ALA A 13 10.60 -0.76 1.10
CA ALA A 13 10.58 -2.19 0.87
C ALA A 13 11.82 -2.81 1.54
N ALA A 14 11.58 -3.70 2.51
CA ALA A 14 12.63 -4.40 3.23
C ALA A 14 12.50 -5.90 2.92
N PHE A 15 13.53 -6.47 2.30
CA PHE A 15 13.55 -7.85 1.78
C PHE A 15 13.03 -8.91 2.77
N ASN A 16 13.23 -8.72 4.07
CA ASN A 16 12.95 -9.74 5.09
C ASN A 16 11.66 -9.49 5.88
N HIS A 17 11.08 -8.28 5.81
CA HIS A 17 9.99 -7.84 6.72
C HIS A 17 8.82 -7.14 6.00
N GLY A 18 8.76 -7.23 4.67
CA GLY A 18 7.71 -6.58 3.87
C GLY A 18 7.95 -5.09 3.69
N LEU A 19 7.04 -4.24 4.17
CA LEU A 19 7.13 -2.78 4.01
C LEU A 19 7.32 -2.10 5.36
N GLN A 20 8.42 -1.39 5.57
CA GLN A 20 8.63 -0.57 6.76
C GLN A 20 8.02 0.82 6.58
N ARG A 21 7.34 1.29 7.63
CA ARG A 21 6.71 2.62 7.68
C ARG A 21 7.49 3.55 8.59
N PHE A 22 7.86 4.70 8.05
CA PHE A 22 8.48 5.79 8.80
C PHE A 22 7.64 7.06 8.71
N ASN A 23 7.76 7.91 9.71
CA ASN A 23 7.21 9.26 9.64
C ASN A 23 8.20 10.25 8.99
N HIS A 24 7.74 11.48 8.72
CA HIS A 24 8.57 12.58 8.18
C HIS A 24 9.80 12.94 9.04
N ARG A 25 9.88 12.46 10.29
CA ARG A 25 11.04 12.66 11.19
C ARG A 25 11.96 11.44 11.26
N GLY A 26 11.75 10.45 10.39
CA GLY A 26 12.55 9.22 10.36
C GLY A 26 12.26 8.24 11.50
N ARG A 27 11.19 8.44 12.28
CA ARG A 27 10.81 7.46 13.32
C ARG A 27 10.01 6.31 12.70
N ALA A 28 10.44 5.08 12.97
CA ALA A 28 9.70 3.89 12.60
C ALA A 28 8.33 3.87 13.30
N GLN A 29 7.27 3.63 12.52
CA GLN A 29 5.90 3.51 13.02
C GLN A 29 5.39 2.06 13.01
N GLY A 30 6.09 1.16 12.31
CA GLY A 30 5.72 -0.24 12.19
C GLY A 30 6.12 -0.82 10.84
N PHE A 31 5.62 -2.01 10.54
CA PHE A 31 5.79 -2.69 9.27
C PHE A 31 4.47 -3.30 8.79
N TYR A 32 4.36 -3.49 7.48
CA TYR A 32 3.27 -4.21 6.83
C TYR A 32 3.79 -5.54 6.31
N ASP A 33 3.17 -6.63 6.75
CA ASP A 33 3.45 -7.96 6.20
C ASP A 33 2.70 -8.14 4.88
N ILE A 34 3.46 -8.28 3.80
CA ILE A 34 2.93 -8.50 2.45
C ILE A 34 3.12 -9.95 1.99
N GLY A 35 3.53 -10.85 2.88
CA GLY A 35 3.59 -12.30 2.67
C GLY A 35 4.54 -12.75 1.56
N GLY A 36 5.61 -11.98 1.32
CA GLY A 36 6.58 -12.25 0.27
C GLY A 36 7.64 -11.16 0.17
N THR A 37 8.53 -11.29 -0.80
CA THR A 37 9.65 -10.36 -0.99
C THR A 37 9.16 -9.09 -1.66
N ALA A 38 9.14 -7.97 -0.94
CA ALA A 38 8.68 -6.69 -1.47
C ALA A 38 9.51 -6.25 -2.68
N HIS A 39 8.90 -6.23 -3.86
CA HIS A 39 9.55 -5.81 -5.10
C HIS A 39 9.27 -4.33 -5.40
N THR A 40 8.00 -3.94 -5.36
CA THR A 40 7.59 -2.55 -5.63
C THR A 40 6.43 -2.14 -4.75
N VAL A 41 6.35 -0.85 -4.47
CA VAL A 41 5.34 -0.26 -3.58
C VAL A 41 4.93 1.11 -4.09
N SER A 42 3.63 1.40 -4.00
CA SER A 42 3.07 2.72 -4.26
C SER A 42 2.03 3.05 -3.18
N ILE A 43 1.91 4.33 -2.85
CA ILE A 43 0.95 4.82 -1.85
C ILE A 43 0.13 5.95 -2.47
N SER A 44 -1.17 5.99 -2.16
CA SER A 44 -2.01 7.09 -2.62
C SER A 44 -1.55 8.42 -2.02
N TYR A 45 -1.81 9.54 -2.70
CA TYR A 45 -1.43 10.87 -2.23
C TYR A 45 -2.08 11.19 -0.87
N ILE A 46 -3.37 10.86 -0.73
CA ILE A 46 -4.10 10.99 0.54
C ILE A 46 -3.62 10.00 1.62
N GLY A 47 -2.76 9.06 1.24
CA GLY A 47 -2.10 8.11 2.13
C GLY A 47 -3.00 6.97 2.58
N THR A 48 -4.18 6.77 2.00
CA THR A 48 -5.19 5.82 2.50
C THR A 48 -4.97 4.39 2.05
N ILE A 49 -4.25 4.20 0.95
CA ILE A 49 -4.05 2.92 0.28
C ILE A 49 -2.58 2.73 -0.02
N ILE A 50 -2.11 1.54 0.29
CA ILE A 50 -0.78 1.05 -0.01
C ILE A 50 -0.97 -0.11 -1.01
N ALA A 51 -0.38 0.04 -2.19
CA ALA A 51 -0.30 -0.98 -3.21
C ALA A 51 1.09 -1.59 -3.17
N ALA A 52 1.19 -2.91 -3.05
CA ALA A 52 2.45 -3.63 -2.96
C ALA A 52 2.44 -4.82 -3.91
N ALA A 53 3.54 -5.02 -4.62
CA ALA A 53 3.77 -6.25 -5.36
C ALA A 53 5.05 -6.93 -4.88
N THR A 54 5.02 -8.25 -4.85
CA THR A 54 6.13 -9.09 -4.44
C THR A 54 6.86 -9.70 -5.64
N GLN A 55 8.07 -10.20 -5.41
CA GLN A 55 8.86 -10.87 -6.43
C GLN A 55 8.22 -12.20 -6.88
N GLU A 56 7.38 -12.79 -6.03
CA GLU A 56 6.58 -13.98 -6.32
C GLU A 56 5.28 -13.66 -7.10
N ASN A 57 5.16 -12.45 -7.64
CA ASN A 57 4.02 -11.94 -8.41
C ASN A 57 2.71 -11.89 -7.60
N HIS A 58 2.78 -11.82 -6.27
CA HIS A 58 1.62 -11.48 -5.46
C HIS A 58 1.41 -9.96 -5.46
N PHE A 59 0.17 -9.53 -5.64
CA PHE A 59 -0.22 -8.14 -5.50
C PHE A 59 -1.24 -7.97 -4.37
N ARG A 60 -1.05 -6.92 -3.56
CA ARG A 60 -1.94 -6.59 -2.44
C ARG A 60 -2.24 -5.10 -2.37
N LEU A 61 -3.49 -4.80 -2.01
CA LEU A 61 -3.95 -3.51 -1.55
C LEU A 61 -4.17 -3.60 -0.04
N ILE A 62 -3.57 -2.67 0.68
CA ILE A 62 -3.58 -2.63 2.14
C ILE A 62 -3.97 -1.21 2.56
N ASP A 63 -4.75 -1.07 3.63
CA ASP A 63 -4.98 0.23 4.26
C ASP A 63 -3.80 0.66 5.15
N LEU A 64 -3.88 1.86 5.72
CA LEU A 64 -2.86 2.37 6.64
C LEU A 64 -2.76 1.60 7.95
N ASP A 65 -3.83 0.92 8.35
CA ASP A 65 -3.90 0.14 9.59
C ASP A 65 -3.30 -1.26 9.40
N GLY A 66 -2.98 -1.62 8.15
CA GLY A 66 -2.35 -2.89 7.78
C GLY A 66 -3.35 -3.98 7.39
N LYS A 67 -4.64 -3.64 7.26
CA LYS A 67 -5.66 -4.59 6.80
C LYS A 67 -5.58 -4.76 5.30
N THR A 68 -5.49 -6.00 4.86
CA THR A 68 -5.58 -6.35 3.43
C THR A 68 -6.99 -6.07 2.93
N LEU A 69 -7.10 -5.14 1.99
CA LEU A 69 -8.35 -4.75 1.34
C LEU A 69 -8.66 -5.64 0.12
N TRP A 70 -7.62 -6.02 -0.62
CA TRP A 70 -7.73 -6.87 -1.80
C TRP A 70 -6.38 -7.50 -2.14
N GLN A 71 -6.39 -8.66 -2.80
CA GLN A 71 -5.17 -9.32 -3.28
C GLN A 71 -5.44 -10.17 -4.52
N THR A 72 -4.40 -10.35 -5.34
CA THR A 72 -4.43 -11.25 -6.50
C THR A 72 -3.03 -11.79 -6.80
N GLN A 73 -2.98 -12.88 -7.57
CA GLN A 73 -1.79 -13.27 -8.31
C GLN A 73 -1.73 -12.47 -9.61
N LEU A 74 -0.57 -11.89 -9.92
CA LEU A 74 -0.30 -11.25 -11.21
C LEU A 74 0.15 -12.29 -12.24
N PRO A 75 -0.25 -12.14 -13.51
CA PRO A 75 0.10 -13.09 -14.57
C PRO A 75 1.59 -13.08 -14.91
N GLU A 76 2.27 -11.95 -14.70
CA GLU A 76 3.71 -11.77 -14.91
C GLU A 76 4.25 -10.69 -13.95
N SER A 77 5.57 -10.54 -13.91
CA SER A 77 6.22 -9.54 -13.06
C SER A 77 5.92 -8.12 -13.54
N ILE A 78 5.74 -7.21 -12.59
CA ILE A 78 5.58 -5.78 -12.89
C ILE A 78 6.90 -5.04 -12.73
N VAL A 79 7.18 -4.15 -13.68
CA VAL A 79 8.33 -3.25 -13.66
C VAL A 79 7.96 -1.87 -13.11
N ALA A 80 6.68 -1.51 -13.13
CA ALA A 80 6.17 -0.24 -12.62
C ALA A 80 4.82 -0.42 -11.91
N LEU A 81 4.63 0.34 -10.82
CA LEU A 81 3.39 0.37 -10.04
C LEU A 81 3.11 1.81 -9.60
N GLN A 82 1.92 2.31 -9.90
CA GLN A 82 1.49 3.64 -9.48
C GLN A 82 0.06 3.61 -8.93
N CYS A 83 -0.15 4.17 -7.74
CA CYS A 83 -1.46 4.30 -7.11
C CYS A 83 -2.05 5.69 -7.37
N GLY A 84 -3.30 5.72 -7.80
CA GLY A 84 -4.06 6.95 -8.01
C GLY A 84 -4.05 7.85 -6.76
N PRO A 85 -4.07 9.19 -6.93
CA PRO A 85 -3.91 10.12 -5.82
C PRO A 85 -4.99 9.97 -4.74
N PHE A 86 -6.20 9.56 -5.10
CA PHE A 86 -7.30 9.33 -4.16
C PHE A 86 -7.48 7.85 -3.76
N GLY A 87 -6.59 6.96 -4.21
CA GLY A 87 -6.63 5.53 -3.89
C GLY A 87 -7.78 4.78 -4.57
N GLU A 88 -8.30 5.26 -5.69
CA GLU A 88 -9.42 4.69 -6.44
C GLU A 88 -8.99 3.73 -7.56
N HIS A 89 -7.69 3.75 -7.90
CA HIS A 89 -7.12 2.89 -8.92
C HIS A 89 -5.62 2.67 -8.71
N VAL A 90 -5.08 1.68 -9.40
CA VAL A 90 -3.64 1.50 -9.62
C VAL A 90 -3.37 1.24 -11.10
N VAL A 91 -2.17 1.59 -11.54
CA VAL A 91 -1.64 1.29 -12.86
C VAL A 91 -0.43 0.37 -12.71
N PHE A 92 -0.44 -0.73 -13.47
CA PHE A 92 0.62 -1.70 -13.60
C PHE A 92 1.32 -1.51 -14.93
N GLY A 93 2.66 -1.51 -14.91
CA GLY A 93 3.48 -1.75 -16.10
C GLY A 93 4.13 -3.11 -15.97
N PHE A 94 3.79 -4.05 -16.85
CA PHE A 94 4.29 -5.41 -16.84
C PHE A 94 5.59 -5.57 -17.64
N SER A 95 6.32 -6.66 -17.39
CA SER A 95 7.56 -7.00 -18.11
C SER A 95 7.38 -7.15 -19.61
N SER A 96 6.22 -7.61 -20.08
CA SER A 96 5.87 -7.70 -21.51
C SER A 96 5.70 -6.35 -22.20
N GLY A 97 5.61 -5.26 -21.45
CA GLY A 97 5.21 -3.94 -21.95
C GLY A 97 3.70 -3.67 -21.88
N LEU A 98 2.90 -4.64 -21.42
CA LEU A 98 1.48 -4.41 -21.15
C LEU A 98 1.29 -3.38 -20.03
N ILE A 99 0.38 -2.44 -20.22
CA ILE A 99 -0.05 -1.48 -19.20
C ILE A 99 -1.51 -1.77 -18.87
N GLN A 100 -1.80 -1.99 -17.58
CA GLN A 100 -3.15 -2.26 -17.11
C GLN A 100 -3.52 -1.33 -15.96
N CYS A 101 -4.76 -0.84 -15.97
CA CYS A 101 -5.32 -0.07 -14.87
C CYS A 101 -6.40 -0.89 -14.17
N LEU A 102 -6.22 -1.10 -12.87
CA LEU A 102 -7.21 -1.72 -11.99
C LEU A 102 -7.92 -0.62 -11.21
N LYS A 103 -9.26 -0.62 -11.26
CA LYS A 103 -10.13 0.34 -10.59
C LYS A 103 -11.12 -0.37 -9.69
N TRP A 104 -11.55 0.29 -8.63
CA TRP A 104 -12.54 -0.23 -7.69
C TRP A 104 -13.40 0.91 -7.13
N PRO A 105 -14.60 0.61 -6.61
CA PRO A 105 -15.36 1.57 -5.82
C PRO A 105 -14.64 1.86 -4.48
N PRO A 106 -14.82 3.05 -3.89
CA PRO A 106 -14.22 3.37 -2.59
C PRO A 106 -14.57 2.33 -1.52
N TRP A 107 -13.59 1.84 -0.77
CA TRP A 107 -13.85 0.91 0.33
C TRP A 107 -14.65 1.60 1.44
N LYS A 108 -15.65 0.89 1.97
CA LYS A 108 -16.38 1.34 3.15
C LYS A 108 -15.42 1.36 4.34
N ARG A 109 -15.18 2.55 4.89
CA ARG A 109 -14.47 2.69 6.16
C ARG A 109 -15.43 2.34 7.29
N GLU A 110 -15.06 1.33 8.05
CA GLU A 110 -15.67 1.10 9.35
C GLU A 110 -15.25 2.27 10.26
N LYS A 111 -16.21 3.09 10.70
CA LYS A 111 -15.93 4.14 11.68
C LYS A 111 -15.63 3.44 13.00
N THR A 112 -14.36 3.33 13.38
CA THR A 112 -14.01 2.97 14.74
C THR A 112 -14.59 4.03 15.67
N LYS A 113 -15.59 3.65 16.48
CA LYS A 113 -16.15 4.51 17.52
C LYS A 113 -14.99 4.94 18.44
N PRO A 114 -14.79 6.23 18.71
CA PRO A 114 -13.77 6.64 19.66
C PRO A 114 -14.05 5.95 21.01
N PRO A 115 -13.01 5.54 21.76
CA PRO A 115 -13.21 4.97 23.09
C PRO A 115 -14.04 5.97 23.90
N ALA A 116 -15.09 5.47 24.54
CA ALA A 116 -15.93 6.30 25.41
C ALA A 116 -15.00 6.98 26.41
N SER A 117 -15.04 8.31 26.45
CA SER A 117 -14.44 9.05 27.56
C SER A 117 -15.18 8.61 28.82
N ASP A 118 -14.50 7.82 29.66
CA ASP A 118 -14.89 7.63 31.05
C ASP A 118 -14.86 9.02 31.70
N ASN A 119 -16.04 9.63 31.83
CA ASN A 119 -16.23 10.81 32.65
C ASN A 119 -16.21 10.35 34.11
N GLN A 120 -15.12 10.67 34.81
CA GLN A 120 -15.14 10.88 36.26
C GLN A 120 -15.74 12.24 36.57
#